data_AF-A0A1H6FBD9-F1
#
_entry.id   AF-A0A1H6FBD9-F1
#
_cell.length_a   1.000
_cell.length_b   1.000
_cell.length_c   1.000
_cell.angle_alpha   90.00
_cell.angle_beta   90.00
_cell.angle_gamma   90.00
#
_symmetry.space_group_name_H-M   'P 1'
#
loop_
_entity.id
_entity.type
_entity.pdbx_description
1 polymer ?
#
loop_
_entity_poly.entity_id
_entity_poly.type
_entity_poly.pdbx_seq_one_letter_code
_entity_poly.pdbx_strand_id
1 'polypeptide(L)'
;MRESIFKKVFFGKPSKISLLSWTKLLLLEVYLGEQLLEMLSNTASFNMDAPFNGKTNGWERSLIDFIPATLINRLLSKSILVLLNDKFHSHYALMKHVQAPEGEEEIVSLYKLNNENLHLLTELKLAYNTIWITLNVIVDVVVYIATNDISITLLTGAVIEFIRRFKW
;
A
#
# COMPACT_ATOMS: atom_id res chain seq x y z
N MET A 1 14.16 -20.29 4.63
CA MET A 1 14.39 -18.86 4.33
C MET A 1 13.06 -18.22 3.97
N ARG A 2 12.75 -17.03 4.49
CA ARG A 2 11.52 -16.30 4.12
C ARG A 2 11.65 -15.82 2.67
N GLU A 3 10.55 -15.86 1.91
CA GLU A 3 10.57 -15.40 0.52
C GLU A 3 10.85 -13.90 0.43
N SER A 4 11.57 -13.48 -0.61
CA SER A 4 11.87 -12.07 -0.83
C SER A 4 10.60 -11.27 -1.07
N ILE A 5 10.40 -10.20 -0.29
CA ILE A 5 9.26 -9.30 -0.46
C ILE A 5 9.22 -8.67 -1.84
N PHE A 6 10.37 -8.34 -2.44
CA PHE A 6 10.45 -7.82 -3.80
C PHE A 6 9.91 -8.81 -4.83
N LYS A 7 10.23 -10.10 -4.67
CA LYS A 7 9.68 -11.14 -5.53
C LYS A 7 8.15 -11.19 -5.42
N LYS A 8 7.62 -11.08 -4.19
CA LYS A 8 6.19 -11.05 -3.93
C LYS A 8 5.52 -9.80 -4.53
N VAL A 9 6.15 -8.63 -4.45
CA VAL A 9 5.64 -7.35 -4.97
C VAL A 9 5.58 -7.36 -6.51
N PHE A 10 6.68 -7.72 -7.17
CA PHE A 10 6.82 -7.61 -8.62
C PHE A 10 6.33 -8.83 -9.40
N PHE A 11 6.68 -10.04 -8.94
CA PHE A 11 6.48 -11.27 -9.70
C PHE A 11 5.34 -12.15 -9.19
N GLY A 12 4.69 -11.77 -8.10
CA GLY A 12 3.56 -12.51 -7.52
C GLY A 12 2.23 -12.35 -8.26
N LYS A 13 2.23 -11.97 -9.55
CA LYS A 13 0.99 -11.66 -10.27
C LYS A 13 0.04 -12.87 -10.34
N PRO A 14 -1.22 -12.74 -9.89
CA PRO A 14 -2.23 -13.78 -10.08
C PRO A 14 -2.50 -14.05 -11.57
N SER A 15 -2.84 -15.29 -11.92
CA SER A 15 -3.18 -15.67 -13.31
C SER A 15 -4.43 -14.93 -13.83
N LYS A 16 -5.37 -14.62 -12.93
CA LYS A 16 -6.64 -13.94 -13.23
C LYS A 16 -6.52 -12.45 -13.56
N ILE A 17 -5.40 -11.81 -13.20
CA ILE A 17 -5.21 -10.36 -13.41
C ILE A 17 -4.30 -10.15 -14.63
N SER A 18 -4.72 -9.26 -15.54
CA SER A 18 -3.92 -8.90 -16.71
C SER A 18 -2.59 -8.24 -16.31
N LEU A 19 -1.55 -8.38 -17.12
CA LEU A 19 -0.25 -7.76 -16.85
C LEU A 19 -0.36 -6.23 -16.72
N LEU A 20 -1.12 -5.60 -17.62
CA LEU A 20 -1.34 -4.15 -17.61
C LEU A 20 -2.04 -3.69 -16.32
N SER A 21 -3.08 -4.41 -15.88
CA SER A 21 -3.77 -4.10 -14.62
C SER A 21 -2.83 -4.26 -13.43
N TRP A 22 -1.99 -5.30 -13.43
CA TRP A 22 -1.00 -5.52 -12.37
C TRP A 22 0.03 -4.40 -12.30
N THR A 23 0.55 -3.95 -13.44
CA THR A 23 1.49 -2.82 -13.49
C THR A 23 0.84 -1.53 -13.00
N LYS A 24 -0.42 -1.26 -13.38
CA LYS A 24 -1.16 -0.09 -12.86
C LYS A 24 -1.31 -0.14 -11.34
N LEU A 25 -1.67 -1.31 -10.80
CA LEU A 25 -1.77 -1.51 -9.35
C LEU A 25 -0.41 -1.35 -8.68
N LEU A 26 0.67 -1.83 -9.28
CA LEU A 26 2.03 -1.68 -8.76
C LEU A 26 2.46 -0.21 -8.72
N LEU A 27 2.17 0.58 -9.76
CA LEU A 27 2.45 2.01 -9.76
C LEU A 27 1.67 2.73 -8.65
N LEU A 28 0.38 2.40 -8.50
CA LEU A 28 -0.45 2.95 -7.43
C LEU A 28 0.05 2.54 -6.04
N GLU A 29 0.47 1.29 -5.90
CA GLU A 29 1.05 0.74 -4.68
C GLU A 29 2.37 1.43 -4.31
N VAL A 30 3.27 1.67 -5.26
CA VAL A 30 4.51 2.41 -4.98
C VAL A 30 4.19 3.85 -4.60
N TYR A 31 3.15 4.45 -5.20
CA TYR A 31 2.75 5.83 -4.90
C TYR A 31 2.11 5.99 -3.51
N LEU A 32 1.14 5.15 -3.14
CA LEU A 32 0.34 5.30 -1.92
C LEU A 32 0.62 4.25 -0.84
N GLY A 33 1.41 3.24 -1.14
CA GLY A 33 1.59 2.07 -0.28
C GLY A 33 2.06 2.43 1.11
N GLU A 34 2.97 3.39 1.26
CA GLU A 34 3.41 3.84 2.59
C GLU A 34 2.27 4.43 3.42
N GLN A 35 1.44 5.30 2.83
CA GLN A 35 0.29 5.89 3.53
C GLN A 35 -0.77 4.82 3.86
N LEU A 36 -1.00 3.87 2.97
CA LEU A 36 -1.93 2.76 3.21
C LEU A 36 -1.43 1.84 4.33
N LEU A 37 -0.13 1.54 4.37
CA LEU A 37 0.48 0.76 5.44
C LEU A 37 0.38 1.48 6.80
N GLU A 38 0.52 2.80 6.81
CA GLU A 38 0.33 3.61 8.01
C GLU A 38 -1.12 3.58 8.50
N MET A 39 -2.09 3.77 7.60
CA MET A 39 -3.52 3.62 7.93
C MET A 39 -3.85 2.23 8.48
N LEU A 40 -3.29 1.18 7.88
CA LEU A 40 -3.43 -0.19 8.33
C LEU A 40 -2.83 -0.42 9.72
N SER A 41 -1.64 0.12 9.96
CA SER A 41 -0.96 0.05 11.26
C SER A 41 -1.74 0.79 12.35
N ASN A 42 -2.29 1.97 12.05
CA ASN A 42 -3.11 2.74 12.97
C ASN A 42 -4.39 1.98 13.35
N THR A 43 -5.03 1.36 12.35
CA THR A 43 -6.26 0.57 12.55
C THR A 43 -6.00 -0.70 13.37
N ALA A 44 -4.78 -1.23 13.36
CA ALA A 44 -4.39 -2.40 14.16
C ALA A 44 -4.04 -2.08 15.61
N SER A 45 -3.93 -0.80 15.97
CA SER A 45 -3.64 -0.40 17.34
C SER A 45 -4.79 -0.76 18.28
N PHE A 46 -4.44 -1.18 19.49
CA PHE A 46 -5.36 -1.67 20.52
C PHE A 46 -6.43 -0.63 20.86
N ASN A 47 -7.70 -1.05 20.92
CA ASN A 47 -8.81 -0.21 21.35
C ASN A 47 -9.07 -0.44 22.85
N MET A 48 -8.91 0.60 23.68
CA MET A 48 -9.18 0.53 25.12
C MET A 48 -10.67 0.38 25.45
N ASP A 49 -11.56 0.78 24.54
CA ASP A 49 -13.02 0.76 24.75
C ASP A 49 -13.69 -0.54 24.27
N ALA A 50 -12.93 -1.47 23.67
CA ALA A 50 -13.44 -2.78 23.30
C ALA A 50 -13.31 -3.75 24.49
N PRO A 51 -14.36 -4.52 24.85
CA PRO A 51 -14.25 -5.51 25.92
C PRO A 51 -13.11 -6.48 25.58
N PHE A 52 -12.26 -6.76 26.56
CA PHE A 52 -11.10 -7.65 26.46
C PHE A 52 -11.56 -9.12 26.29
N ASN A 53 -12.30 -9.41 25.23
CA ASN A 53 -12.49 -10.75 24.72
C ASN A 53 -11.22 -11.04 23.93
N GLY A 54 -10.26 -11.72 24.58
CA GLY A 54 -8.91 -12.01 24.09
C GLY A 54 -8.78 -12.82 22.79
N LYS A 55 -9.60 -12.53 21.78
CA LYS A 55 -9.63 -13.16 20.47
C LYS A 55 -9.16 -12.23 19.35
N THR A 56 -9.31 -10.90 19.43
CA THR A 56 -8.90 -10.01 18.34
C THR A 56 -8.58 -8.58 18.82
N ASN A 57 -7.34 -8.11 18.58
CA ASN A 57 -6.94 -6.72 18.75
C ASN A 57 -7.10 -5.96 17.42
N GLY A 58 -7.40 -4.66 17.48
CA GLY A 58 -7.52 -3.76 16.33
C GLY A 58 -8.97 -3.45 15.95
N TRP A 59 -9.17 -2.43 15.12
CA TRP A 59 -10.47 -1.97 14.65
C TRP A 59 -10.91 -2.77 13.43
N GLU A 60 -12.22 -2.99 13.31
CA GLU A 60 -12.87 -3.57 12.13
C GLU A 60 -13.52 -2.42 11.36
N ARG A 61 -13.14 -2.25 10.09
CA ARG A 61 -13.51 -1.08 9.29
C ARG A 61 -13.82 -1.48 7.85
N SER A 62 -14.57 -0.65 7.14
CA SER A 62 -14.77 -0.82 5.71
C SER A 62 -13.49 -0.48 4.95
N LEU A 63 -13.27 -1.04 3.75
CA LEU A 63 -12.07 -0.76 2.94
C LEU A 63 -11.87 0.74 2.68
N ILE A 64 -12.97 1.50 2.57
CA ILE A 64 -12.93 2.94 2.33
C ILE A 64 -12.24 3.69 3.47
N ASP A 65 -12.36 3.21 4.70
CA ASP A 65 -11.81 3.86 5.89
C ASP A 65 -10.28 3.75 5.98
N PHE A 66 -9.69 2.80 5.23
CA PHE A 66 -8.24 2.66 5.10
C PHE A 66 -7.63 3.62 4.07
N ILE A 67 -8.45 4.37 3.34
CA ILE A 67 -8.00 5.34 2.33
C ILE A 67 -7.75 6.68 3.03
N PRO A 68 -6.51 7.21 3.01
CA PRO A 68 -6.23 8.53 3.56
C PRO A 68 -7.04 9.61 2.84
N ALA A 69 -7.59 10.57 3.58
CA ALA A 69 -8.50 11.60 3.08
C ALA A 69 -7.79 12.77 2.36
N THR A 70 -6.95 12.47 1.37
CA THR A 70 -6.32 13.48 0.51
C THR A 70 -7.14 13.75 -0.75
N LEU A 71 -6.93 14.91 -1.39
CA LEU A 71 -7.64 15.27 -2.63
C LEU A 71 -7.37 14.25 -3.75
N ILE A 72 -6.11 13.82 -3.90
CA ILE A 72 -5.71 12.85 -4.91
C ILE A 72 -6.33 11.48 -4.62
N ASN A 73 -6.34 11.05 -3.35
CA ASN A 73 -6.91 9.75 -2.97
C ASN A 73 -8.42 9.71 -3.18
N ARG A 74 -9.12 10.84 -3.01
CA ARG A 74 -10.56 10.92 -3.31
C ARG A 74 -10.84 10.63 -4.79
N LEU A 75 -10.02 11.18 -5.70
CA LEU A 75 -10.12 10.94 -7.15
C LEU A 75 -9.76 9.49 -7.51
N LEU A 76 -8.75 8.92 -6.85
CA LEU A 76 -8.27 7.57 -7.11
C LEU A 76 -8.96 6.48 -6.28
N SER A 77 -9.95 6.83 -5.46
CA SER A 77 -10.60 5.97 -4.46
C SER A 77 -10.98 4.60 -4.99
N LYS A 78 -11.62 4.52 -6.16
CA LYS A 78 -11.99 3.24 -6.81
C LYS A 78 -10.76 2.36 -7.07
N SER A 79 -9.68 2.93 -7.58
CA SER A 79 -8.44 2.19 -7.86
C SER A 79 -7.74 1.77 -6.57
N ILE A 80 -7.81 2.60 -5.52
CA ILE A 80 -7.25 2.29 -4.21
C ILE A 80 -8.04 1.14 -3.56
N LEU A 81 -9.37 1.10 -3.69
CA LEU A 81 -10.18 -0.02 -3.21
C LEU A 81 -9.79 -1.34 -3.88
N VAL A 82 -9.58 -1.31 -5.21
CA VAL A 82 -9.08 -2.50 -5.93
C VAL A 82 -7.69 -2.90 -5.44
N LEU A 83 -6.80 -1.93 -5.21
CA LEU A 83 -5.47 -2.20 -4.66
C LEU A 83 -5.55 -2.85 -3.26
N LEU A 84 -6.39 -2.31 -2.38
CA LEU A 84 -6.61 -2.86 -1.04
C LEU A 84 -7.18 -4.28 -1.10
N ASN A 85 -8.17 -4.54 -1.95
CA ASN A 85 -8.77 -5.85 -2.07
C ASN A 85 -7.85 -6.89 -2.73
N ASP A 86 -7.25 -6.55 -3.88
CA ASP A 86 -6.52 -7.52 -4.69
C ASP A 86 -5.09 -7.73 -4.17
N LYS A 87 -4.42 -6.66 -3.72
CA LYS A 87 -3.05 -6.79 -3.19
C LYS A 87 -3.02 -6.96 -1.68
N PHE A 88 -3.60 -6.03 -0.92
CA PHE A 88 -3.44 -6.05 0.54
C PHE A 88 -4.24 -7.17 1.20
N HIS A 89 -5.47 -7.42 0.77
CA HIS A 89 -6.28 -8.53 1.25
C HIS A 89 -5.88 -9.85 0.56
N SER A 90 -6.02 -9.97 -0.76
CA SER A 90 -5.92 -11.27 -1.42
C SER A 90 -4.48 -11.77 -1.63
N HIS A 91 -3.56 -10.91 -2.08
CA HIS A 91 -2.20 -11.32 -2.45
C HIS A 91 -1.22 -11.37 -1.27
N TYR A 92 -1.22 -10.31 -0.45
CA TYR A 92 -0.33 -10.22 0.71
C TYR A 92 -0.93 -10.87 1.96
N ALA A 93 -2.26 -11.05 2.00
CA ALA A 93 -2.98 -11.48 3.19
C ALA A 93 -2.68 -10.60 4.42
N LEU A 94 -2.44 -9.30 4.19
CA LEU A 94 -2.29 -8.29 5.23
C LEU A 94 -3.62 -8.00 5.91
N MET A 95 -4.74 -8.12 5.21
CA MET A 95 -6.07 -7.90 5.77
C MET A 95 -6.88 -9.20 5.77
N LYS A 96 -7.72 -9.39 6.79
CA LYS A 96 -8.74 -10.46 6.84
C LYS A 96 -10.12 -9.83 6.76
N HIS A 97 -11.01 -10.46 6.00
CA HIS A 97 -12.43 -10.14 6.02
C HIS A 97 -13.02 -10.65 7.35
N VAL A 98 -13.90 -9.84 7.94
CA VAL A 98 -14.66 -10.20 9.14
C VAL A 98 -16.13 -10.23 8.77
N GLN A 99 -16.83 -11.30 9.17
CA GLN A 99 -18.26 -11.37 8.98
C GLN A 99 -18.92 -10.34 9.90
N ALA A 100 -19.85 -9.55 9.34
CA ALA A 100 -20.66 -8.63 10.13
C ALA A 100 -21.45 -9.43 11.20
N PRO A 101 -21.72 -8.85 12.38
CA PRO A 101 -22.56 -9.50 13.39
C PRO A 101 -23.93 -9.86 12.80
N GLU A 102 -24.47 -11.02 13.17
CA GLU A 102 -25.83 -11.42 12.77
C GLU A 102 -26.84 -10.37 13.25
N GLY A 103 -27.55 -9.71 12.32
CA GLY A 103 -28.62 -8.76 12.62
C GLY A 103 -28.50 -7.36 12.01
N GLU A 104 -27.36 -7.02 11.39
CA GLU A 104 -27.24 -5.80 10.59
C GLU A 104 -27.67 -6.09 9.14
N GLU A 105 -28.75 -5.44 8.68
CA GLU A 105 -29.32 -5.63 7.33
C GLU A 105 -28.41 -5.13 6.19
N GLU A 106 -27.37 -4.36 6.53
CA GLU A 106 -26.40 -3.84 5.58
C GLU A 106 -25.16 -4.75 5.58
N ILE A 107 -24.97 -5.53 4.51
CA ILE A 107 -23.80 -6.37 4.28
C ILE A 107 -22.59 -5.47 4.01
N VAL A 108 -22.12 -4.74 5.03
CA VAL A 108 -20.88 -3.98 4.94
C VAL A 108 -19.74 -4.96 5.19
N SER A 109 -18.99 -5.29 4.14
CA SER A 109 -17.79 -6.12 4.27
C SER A 109 -16.76 -5.40 5.15
N LEU A 110 -16.58 -5.90 6.37
CA LEU A 110 -15.61 -5.38 7.33
C LEU A 110 -14.26 -6.08 7.15
N TYR A 111 -13.19 -5.32 7.36
CA TYR A 111 -11.82 -5.79 7.27
C TYR A 111 -11.04 -5.38 8.50
N LYS A 112 -10.10 -6.25 8.89
CA LYS A 112 -9.11 -5.97 9.92
C LYS A 112 -7.73 -6.41 9.49
N LEU A 113 -6.71 -5.88 10.18
CA LEU A 113 -5.34 -6.30 9.93
C LEU A 113 -5.12 -7.75 10.39
N ASN A 114 -4.36 -8.50 9.60
CA ASN A 114 -3.94 -9.85 9.92
C ASN A 114 -2.70 -9.82 10.83
N ASN A 115 -2.92 -10.11 12.12
CA ASN A 115 -1.84 -10.12 13.11
C ASN A 115 -0.71 -11.13 12.81
N GLU A 116 -0.99 -12.21 12.06
CA GLU A 116 0.03 -13.20 11.66
C GLU A 116 1.03 -12.63 10.63
N ASN A 117 0.59 -11.62 9.87
CA ASN A 117 1.33 -11.01 8.77
C ASN A 117 1.81 -9.59 9.06
N LEU A 118 1.80 -9.15 10.32
CA LEU A 118 2.28 -7.81 10.73
C LEU A 118 3.70 -7.52 10.26
N HIS A 119 4.55 -8.54 10.29
CA HIS A 119 5.93 -8.43 9.82
C HIS A 119 6.03 -7.95 8.36
N LEU A 120 5.01 -8.22 7.53
CA LEU A 120 4.97 -7.76 6.13
C LEU A 120 4.78 -6.25 6.03
N LEU A 121 4.20 -5.58 7.03
CA LEU A 121 4.06 -4.11 7.00
C LEU A 121 5.43 -3.44 6.90
N THR A 122 6.37 -3.86 7.76
CA THR A 122 7.73 -3.33 7.77
C THR A 122 8.47 -3.68 6.48
N GLU A 123 8.31 -4.90 5.98
CA GLU A 123 8.98 -5.35 4.76
C GLU A 123 8.46 -4.65 3.51
N LEU A 124 7.16 -4.43 3.42
CA LEU A 124 6.57 -3.67 2.32
C LEU A 124 6.97 -2.20 2.39
N LYS A 125 6.98 -1.60 3.60
CA LYS A 125 7.48 -0.23 3.78
C LYS A 125 8.93 -0.09 3.31
N LEU A 126 9.79 -1.03 3.70
CA LEU A 126 11.17 -1.08 3.23
C LEU A 126 11.24 -1.25 1.71
N ALA A 127 10.45 -2.18 1.15
CA ALA A 127 10.41 -2.43 -0.28
C ALA A 127 9.99 -1.19 -1.07
N TYR A 128 8.94 -0.49 -0.65
CA TYR A 128 8.47 0.74 -1.31
C TYR A 128 9.53 1.84 -1.25
N ASN A 129 10.20 2.01 -0.11
CA ASN A 129 11.29 2.96 0.02
C ASN A 129 12.46 2.63 -0.91
N THR A 130 12.87 1.36 -0.97
CA THR A 130 13.91 0.91 -1.91
C THR A 130 13.49 1.13 -3.36
N ILE A 131 12.25 0.78 -3.74
CA ILE A 131 11.75 0.99 -5.09
C ILE A 131 11.82 2.47 -5.48
N TRP A 132 11.40 3.38 -4.59
CA TRP A 132 11.50 4.82 -4.84
C TRP A 132 12.93 5.30 -5.04
N ILE A 133 13.87 4.85 -4.20
CA ILE A 133 15.29 5.24 -4.34
C ILE A 133 15.83 4.71 -5.67
N THR A 134 15.57 3.45 -6.00
CA THR A 134 16.00 2.84 -7.25
C THR A 134 15.41 3.57 -8.46
N LEU A 135 14.12 3.93 -8.43
CA LEU A 135 13.49 4.72 -9.49
C LEU A 135 14.15 6.09 -9.65
N ASN A 136 14.47 6.77 -8.54
CA ASN A 136 15.11 8.08 -8.60
C ASN A 136 16.49 7.98 -9.27
N VAL A 137 17.32 7.01 -8.83
CA VAL A 137 18.64 6.75 -9.43
C VAL A 137 18.53 6.40 -10.92
N ILE A 138 17.55 5.58 -11.31
CA ILE A 138 17.34 5.24 -12.74
C ILE A 138 17.01 6.50 -13.54
N VAL A 139 16.13 7.36 -13.04
CA VAL A 139 15.78 8.60 -13.72
C VAL A 139 17.00 9.52 -13.83
N ASP A 140 17.77 9.68 -12.75
CA ASP A 140 18.98 10.49 -12.77
C ASP A 140 19.98 10.00 -13.83
N VAL A 141 20.21 8.69 -13.91
CA VAL A 141 21.10 8.09 -14.93
C VAL A 141 20.57 8.35 -16.35
N VAL A 142 19.26 8.16 -16.57
CA VAL A 142 18.64 8.38 -17.89
C VAL A 142 18.74 9.84 -18.30
N VAL A 143 18.44 10.77 -17.39
CA VAL A 143 18.52 12.21 -17.65
C VAL A 143 19.95 12.61 -17.95
N TYR A 144 20.92 12.15 -17.15
CA TYR A 144 22.33 12.45 -17.37
C TYR A 144 22.82 11.95 -18.72
N ILE A 145 22.46 10.73 -19.13
CA ILE A 145 22.84 10.19 -20.44
C ILE A 145 22.22 11.02 -21.58
N ALA A 146 20.98 11.50 -21.40
CA ALA A 146 20.26 12.27 -22.42
C ALA A 146 20.76 13.72 -22.53
N THR A 147 21.12 14.36 -21.42
CA THR A 147 21.47 15.78 -21.38
C THR A 147 22.98 16.05 -21.30
N ASN A 148 23.75 15.09 -20.78
CA ASN A 148 25.13 15.28 -20.31
C ASN A 148 25.30 16.44 -19.33
N ASP A 149 24.22 16.82 -18.63
CA ASP A 149 24.18 17.96 -17.72
C ASP A 149 23.84 17.50 -16.29
N ILE A 150 24.80 17.67 -15.38
CA ILE A 150 24.65 17.28 -13.98
C ILE A 150 23.68 18.18 -13.23
N SER A 151 23.56 19.46 -13.59
CA SER A 151 22.62 20.40 -12.97
C SER A 151 21.18 20.02 -13.29
N ILE A 152 20.89 19.66 -14.56
CA ILE A 152 19.55 19.18 -14.96
C ILE A 152 19.22 17.85 -14.29
N THR A 153 20.22 16.97 -14.17
CA THR A 153 20.08 15.68 -13.47
C THR A 153 19.69 15.89 -12.01
N LEU A 154 20.46 16.71 -11.27
CA LEU A 154 20.19 17.01 -9.87
C LEU A 154 18.84 17.71 -9.66
N LEU A 155 18.47 18.64 -10.55
CA LEU A 155 17.17 19.30 -10.50
C LEU A 155 16.02 18.29 -10.65
N THR A 156 16.15 17.35 -11.60
CA THR A 156 15.13 16.32 -11.84
C THR A 156 14.98 15.39 -10.63
N GLY A 157 16.10 14.89 -10.10
CA GLY A 157 16.09 14.06 -8.90
C GLY A 157 15.51 14.78 -7.67
N ALA A 158 15.80 16.07 -7.51
CA ALA A 158 15.23 16.90 -6.45
C ALA A 158 13.71 17.09 -6.60
N VAL A 159 13.21 17.29 -7.83
CA VAL A 159 11.77 17.41 -8.10
C VAL A 159 11.04 16.09 -7.81
N ILE A 160 11.61 14.95 -8.20
CA ILE A 160 11.02 13.63 -7.93
C ILE A 160 10.95 13.36 -6.43
N GLU A 161 12.03 13.66 -5.71
CA GLU A 161 12.09 13.52 -4.26
C GLU A 161 11.10 14.45 -3.55
N PHE A 162 10.93 15.68 -4.07
CA PHE A 162 9.92 16.61 -3.59
C PHE A 162 8.51 16.03 -3.75
N ILE A 163 8.15 15.53 -4.94
CA ILE A 163 6.84 14.89 -5.17
C ILE A 163 6.66 13.66 -4.26
N ARG A 164 7.73 12.89 -4.01
CA ARG A 164 7.68 11.73 -3.12
C ARG A 164 7.34 12.12 -1.69
N ARG A 165 7.95 13.19 -1.17
CA ARG A 165 7.79 13.65 0.23
C ARG A 165 6.54 14.48 0.45
N PHE A 166 6.13 15.26 -0.54
CA PHE A 166 5.01 16.19 -0.44
C PHE A 166 3.81 15.67 -1.22
N LYS A 167 3.22 14.56 -0.76
CA LYS A 167 1.95 14.01 -1.25
C LYS A 167 0.82 14.58 -0.39
N TRP A 168 0.14 15.61 -0.90
CA TRP A 168 -0.96 16.33 -0.24
C TRP A 168 -2.32 15.67 -0.48
#